data_AF-A0AAE8EQG6-F1
#
_entry.id   AF-A0AAE8EQG6-F1
#
_cell.length_a   1.000
_cell.length_b   1.000
_cell.length_c   1.000
_cell.angle_alpha   90.00
_cell.angle_beta   90.00
_cell.angle_gamma   90.00
#
_symmetry.space_group_name_H-M   'P 1'
#
loop_
_entity.id
_entity.type
_entity.pdbx_description
1 polymer ?
#
loop_
_entity_poly.entity_id
_entity_poly.type
_entity_poly.pdbx_seq_one_letter_code
_entity_poly.pdbx_strand_id
1 'polypeptide(L)'
;MSKKPTFTLLILSILYGTICFFLLGIVLRLVITYVYAGNFYIGMDAIFKTLIMSGIAGVATGSGSWIFAKIDERKARKSEHTDP
;
A
#
# COMPACT_ATOMS: atom_id res chain seq x y z
N MET A 1 15.70 7.25 19.69
CA MET A 1 16.00 6.12 18.79
C MET A 1 15.83 6.61 17.36
N SER A 2 16.93 7.03 16.71
CA SER A 2 16.88 7.63 15.37
C SER A 2 16.47 6.55 14.36
N LYS A 3 15.17 6.51 14.01
CA LYS A 3 14.62 5.56 13.05
C LYS A 3 14.97 6.04 11.66
N LYS A 4 16.16 5.68 11.19
CA LYS A 4 16.52 5.88 9.78
C LYS A 4 15.47 5.13 8.95
N PRO A 5 14.81 5.77 7.97
CA PRO A 5 13.96 5.08 7.01
C PRO A 5 14.88 4.12 6.23
N THR A 6 14.89 2.86 6.65
CA THR A 6 15.64 1.79 6.00
C THR A 6 14.84 1.31 4.80
N PHE A 7 15.50 1.09 3.66
CA PHE A 7 14.88 0.58 2.44
C PHE A 7 14.05 -0.70 2.66
N THR A 8 14.44 -1.54 3.63
CA THR A 8 13.70 -2.72 4.05
C THR A 8 12.30 -2.41 4.58
N LEU A 9 12.12 -1.32 5.34
CA LEU A 9 10.79 -0.89 5.82
C LEU A 9 9.90 -0.39 4.67
N LEU A 10 10.51 0.23 3.64
CA LEU A 10 9.82 0.66 2.44
C LEU A 10 9.21 -0.54 1.72
N ILE A 11 10.06 -1.52 1.39
CA ILE A 11 9.69 -2.74 0.68
C ILE A 11 8.64 -3.52 1.47
N LEU A 12 8.80 -3.62 2.79
CA LEU A 12 7.83 -4.29 3.66
C LEU A 12 6.48 -3.56 3.64
N SER A 13 6.46 -2.22 3.63
CA SER A 13 5.21 -1.45 3.55
C SER A 13 4.53 -1.59 2.18
N ILE A 14 5.29 -1.61 1.09
CA ILE A 14 4.76 -1.85 -0.27
C ILE A 14 4.14 -3.24 -0.34
N LEU A 15 4.86 -4.25 0.16
CA LEU A 15 4.40 -5.62 0.13
C LEU A 15 3.12 -5.79 0.97
N TYR A 16 3.12 -5.24 2.19
CA TYR A 16 1.97 -5.25 3.07
C TYR A 16 0.76 -4.54 2.44
N GLY A 17 0.95 -3.33 1.91
CA GLY A 17 -0.11 -2.58 1.23
C GLY A 17 -0.65 -3.34 0.02
N THR A 18 0.22 -3.91 -0.81
CA THR A 18 -0.17 -4.72 -1.97
C THR A 18 -1.05 -5.90 -1.56
N ILE A 19 -0.66 -6.65 -0.53
CA ILE A 19 -1.42 -7.80 -0.03
C ILE A 19 -2.78 -7.37 0.53
N CYS A 20 -2.82 -6.30 1.34
CA CYS A 20 -4.07 -5.77 1.88
C CYS A 20 -5.03 -5.31 0.78
N PHE A 21 -4.56 -4.53 -0.19
CA PHE A 21 -5.39 -4.09 -1.32
C PHE A 21 -5.83 -5.24 -2.20
N PHE A 22 -5.01 -6.27 -2.37
CA PHE A 22 -5.37 -7.46 -3.12
C PHE A 22 -6.50 -8.24 -2.44
N LEU A 23 -6.37 -8.51 -1.13
CA LEU A 23 -7.40 -9.21 -0.36
C LEU A 23 -8.71 -8.41 -0.35
N LEU A 24 -8.65 -7.10 -0.09
CA LEU A 24 -9.83 -6.24 -0.16
C LEU A 24 -10.45 -6.24 -1.57
N GLY A 25 -9.63 -6.22 -2.62
CA GLY A 25 -10.09 -6.28 -4.00
C GLY A 25 -10.82 -7.59 -4.33
N ILE A 26 -10.34 -8.73 -3.83
CA ILE A 26 -11.02 -10.02 -4.00
C ILE A 26 -12.34 -10.04 -3.23
N VAL A 27 -12.35 -9.61 -1.97
CA VAL A 27 -13.58 -9.56 -1.16
C VAL A 27 -14.62 -8.66 -1.81
N LEU A 28 -14.21 -7.47 -2.26
CA LEU A 28 -15.10 -6.53 -2.94
C LEU A 28 -15.69 -7.14 -4.21
N ARG A 29 -14.87 -7.85 -5.01
CA ARG A 29 -15.38 -8.55 -6.20
C ARG A 29 -16.32 -9.68 -5.87
N LEU A 30 -16.04 -10.48 -4.84
CA LEU A 30 -16.96 -11.51 -4.37
C LEU A 30 -18.31 -10.91 -4.00
N VAL A 31 -18.32 -9.80 -3.26
CA VAL A 31 -19.53 -9.08 -2.88
C VAL A 31 -20.27 -8.54 -4.11
N ILE A 32 -19.58 -7.89 -5.04
CA ILE A 32 -20.21 -7.35 -6.26
C ILE A 32 -20.81 -8.47 -7.11
N THR A 33 -20.07 -9.55 -7.37
CA THR A 33 -20.58 -10.66 -8.18
C THR A 33 -21.76 -11.35 -7.49
N TYR A 34 -21.72 -11.49 -6.17
CA TYR A 34 -22.82 -12.04 -5.39
C TYR A 34 -24.08 -11.16 -5.48
N VAL A 35 -23.94 -9.85 -5.27
CA VAL A 35 -25.05 -8.88 -5.27
C VAL A 35 -25.67 -8.72 -6.66
N TYR A 36 -24.84 -8.63 -7.72
CA TYR A 36 -25.32 -8.31 -9.07
C TYR A 36 -25.62 -9.53 -9.93
N ALA A 37 -24.81 -10.59 -9.83
CA ALA A 37 -24.95 -11.77 -10.66
C ALA A 37 -25.55 -12.98 -9.93
N GLY A 38 -25.72 -12.91 -8.59
CA GLY A 38 -26.22 -14.03 -7.79
C GLY A 38 -25.31 -15.27 -7.81
N ASN A 39 -24.08 -15.13 -8.30
CA ASN A 39 -23.14 -16.22 -8.54
C ASN A 39 -21.77 -15.87 -7.95
N PHE A 40 -20.96 -16.89 -7.66
CA PHE A 40 -19.59 -16.72 -7.16
C PHE A 40 -18.52 -16.84 -8.26
N TYR A 41 -18.91 -16.83 -9.53
CA TYR A 41 -17.96 -17.01 -10.61
C TYR A 41 -17.11 -15.75 -10.82
N ILE A 42 -15.86 -15.83 -10.41
CA ILE A 42 -14.85 -14.81 -10.69
C ILE A 42 -13.99 -15.32 -11.85
N GLY A 43 -14.05 -14.62 -12.98
CA GLY A 43 -13.18 -14.92 -14.12
C GLY A 43 -11.71 -14.65 -13.79
N MET A 44 -10.80 -15.48 -14.28
CA MET A 44 -9.35 -15.29 -14.08
C MET A 44 -8.86 -13.91 -14.55
N ASP A 45 -9.45 -13.33 -15.59
CA ASP A 45 -9.14 -11.97 -16.06
C ASP A 45 -9.38 -10.90 -14.98
N ALA A 46 -10.46 -11.04 -14.22
CA ALA A 46 -10.80 -10.14 -13.12
C ALA A 46 -9.79 -10.25 -11.97
N ILE A 47 -9.30 -11.44 -11.68
CA ILE A 47 -8.25 -11.67 -10.66
C ILE A 47 -6.95 -11.00 -11.10
N PHE A 48 -6.52 -11.22 -12.35
CA PHE A 48 -5.33 -10.59 -12.90
C PHE A 48 -5.42 -9.06 -12.88
N LYS A 49 -6.54 -8.47 -13.30
CA LYS A 49 -6.76 -7.03 -13.20
C LYS A 49 -6.68 -6.51 -11.77
N THR A 50 -7.23 -7.26 -10.81
CA THR A 50 -7.15 -6.89 -9.38
C THR A 50 -5.72 -6.92 -8.88
N LEU A 51 -4.97 -7.96 -9.25
CA LEU A 51 -3.57 -8.12 -8.86
C LEU A 51 -2.70 -6.95 -9.37
N ILE A 52 -2.90 -6.55 -10.64
CA ILE A 52 -2.20 -5.41 -11.22
C ILE A 52 -2.59 -4.11 -10.49
N MET A 53 -3.88 -3.87 -10.27
CA MET A 53 -4.36 -2.66 -9.57
C MET A 53 -3.86 -2.61 -8.12
N SER A 54 -3.87 -3.73 -7.39
CA SER A 54 -3.34 -3.79 -6.02
C SER A 54 -1.84 -3.56 -5.98
N GLY A 55 -1.10 -4.04 -6.99
CA GLY A 55 0.33 -3.77 -7.13
C GLY A 55 0.60 -2.27 -7.31
N ILE A 56 -0.13 -1.61 -8.22
CA ILE A 56 -0.02 -0.16 -8.43
C ILE A 56 -0.37 0.60 -7.14
N ALA A 57 -1.47 0.23 -6.47
CA ALA A 57 -1.88 0.84 -5.21
C ALA A 57 -0.84 0.65 -4.10
N GLY A 58 -0.25 -0.54 -3.98
CA GLY A 58 0.80 -0.84 -3.02
C GLY A 58 2.08 -0.04 -3.27
N VAL A 59 2.51 0.07 -4.53
CA VAL A 59 3.67 0.89 -4.91
C VAL A 59 3.40 2.36 -4.65
N ALA A 60 2.23 2.88 -5.02
CA ALA A 60 1.86 4.27 -4.77
C ALA A 60 1.83 4.59 -3.27
N THR A 61 1.23 3.70 -2.47
CA THR A 61 1.14 3.84 -1.01
C THR A 61 2.51 3.81 -0.35
N GLY A 62 3.36 2.84 -0.70
CA GLY A 62 4.69 2.74 -0.12
C GLY A 62 5.65 3.85 -0.58
N SER A 63 5.53 4.31 -1.83
CA SER A 63 6.27 5.47 -2.33
C SER A 63 5.85 6.75 -1.60
N GLY A 64 4.55 6.95 -1.41
CA GLY A 64 4.02 8.08 -0.62
C GLY A 64 4.52 8.05 0.82
N SER A 65 4.41 6.90 1.49
CA SER A 65 4.91 6.70 2.86
C SER A 65 6.40 6.99 2.98
N TRP A 66 7.20 6.58 2.00
CA TRP A 66 8.64 6.89 1.97
C TRP A 66 8.94 8.37 1.83
N ILE A 67 8.23 9.07 0.93
CA ILE A 67 8.39 10.52 0.74
C ILE A 67 8.06 11.25 2.04
N PHE A 68 6.94 10.89 2.69
CA PHE A 68 6.57 11.46 3.99
C PHE A 68 7.61 11.17 5.06
N ALA A 69 8.15 9.96 5.13
CA ALA A 69 9.21 9.61 6.08
C ALA A 69 10.49 10.44 5.85
N LYS A 70 10.88 10.70 4.60
CA LYS A 70 12.03 11.58 4.29
C LYS A 70 11.77 13.05 4.62
N ILE A 71 10.54 13.53 4.44
CA ILE A 71 10.16 14.90 4.83
C ILE A 71 10.22 15.03 6.36
N ASP A 72 9.73 14.04 7.09
CA ASP A 72 9.74 14.03 8.55
C ASP A 72 11.18 13.97 9.10
N GLU A 73 12.04 13.14 8.51
CA GLU A 73 13.48 13.12 8.83
C GLU A 73 14.14 14.50 8.60
N ARG A 74 13.80 15.19 7.50
CA ARG A 74 14.33 16.52 7.21
C ARG A 74 13.82 17.57 8.19
N LYS A 75 12.55 17.49 8.62
CA LYS A 75 11.96 18.37 9.62
C LYS A 75 12.61 18.15 10.99
N ALA A 76 12.75 16.90 11.43
CA ALA A 76 13.40 16.53 12.68
C ALA A 76 14.87 17.00 12.75
N ARG A 77 15.61 16.89 11.64
CA ARG A 77 16.99 17.39 11.56
C ARG A 77 17.07 18.92 11.68
N LYS A 78 16.04 19.64 11.21
CA LYS A 78 15.99 21.10 11.30
C LYS A 78 15.59 21.57 12.70
N SER A 79 14.72 20.83 13.40
CA SER A 79 14.35 21.14 14.79
C SER A 79 15.49 20.85 15.76
N GLU A 80 16.22 19.75 15.61
CA GLU A 80 17.38 19.40 16.45
C GLU A 80 18.51 20.44 16.40
N HIS A 81 18.58 21.24 15.32
CA HIS A 81 19.55 22.34 15.19
C HIS A 81 19.08 23.66 15.80
N THR A 82 17.81 23.76 16.22
CA THR A 82 17.22 25.00 16.77
C THR A 82 17.08 24.95 18.30
N ASP A 83 17.32 23.80 18.93
CA ASP A 83 17.39 23.68 20.39
C ASP A 83 18.83 24.03 20.86
N PRO A 84 19.03 25.13 21.63
CA PRO A 84 20.33 25.56 22.15
C PRO A 84 20.87 24.68 23.28
#